data_AF-A0A1J3K015-F1
#
_entry.id   AF-A0A1J3K015-F1
#
_cell.length_a   1.000
_cell.length_b   1.000
_cell.length_c   1.000
_cell.angle_alpha   90.00
_cell.angle_beta   90.00
_cell.angle_gamma   90.00
#
_symmetry.space_group_name_H-M   'P 1'
#
loop_
_entity.id
_entity.type
_entity.pdbx_description
1 polymer ?
#
loop_
_entity_poly.entity_id
_entity_poly.type
_entity_poly.pdbx_seq_one_letter_code
_entity_poly.pdbx_strand_id
1 'polypeptide(L)'
;ALSHIMQISKVLGEQIVGGEQVWPVAIHGHYADAGDSAALLSGALNVPMVFTGHSLGRDKLEQLMKQGRPKEEINANYKIMRRIEAEE
;
A
#
# COMPACT_ATOMS: atom_id res chain seq x y z
N ALA A 1 -2.75 10.51 -10.87
CA ALA A 1 -2.91 9.05 -10.71
C ALA A 1 -3.95 8.49 -11.67
N LEU A 2 -5.25 8.79 -11.51
CA LEU A 2 -6.33 8.21 -12.34
C LEU A 2 -6.15 8.38 -13.86
N SER A 3 -5.81 9.58 -14.34
CA SER A 3 -5.52 9.79 -15.77
C SER A 3 -4.41 8.88 -16.30
N HIS A 4 -3.40 8.59 -15.48
CA HIS A 4 -2.33 7.67 -15.85
C HIS A 4 -2.82 6.22 -15.90
N ILE A 5 -3.68 5.80 -14.97
CA ILE A 5 -4.31 4.48 -14.97
C ILE A 5 -5.17 4.29 -16.22
N MET A 6 -5.95 5.30 -16.61
CA MET A 6 -6.74 5.28 -17.85
C MET A 6 -5.84 5.16 -19.09
N GLN A 7 -4.71 5.87 -19.12
CA GLN A 7 -3.75 5.78 -20.21
C GLN A 7 -3.13 4.39 -20.30
N ILE A 8 -2.72 3.80 -19.18
CA ILE A 8 -2.19 2.43 -19.12
C ILE A 8 -3.26 1.43 -19.59
N SER A 9 -4.50 1.57 -19.11
CA SER A 9 -5.63 0.72 -19.50
C SER A 9 -5.84 0.71 -21.01
N LYS A 10 -5.77 1.88 -21.65
CA LYS A 10 -5.85 2.02 -23.10
C LYS A 10 -4.67 1.36 -23.81
N VAL A 11 -3.44 1.69 -23.41
CA VAL A 11 -2.22 1.16 -24.06
C VAL A 11 -2.14 -0.37 -23.96
N LEU A 12 -2.49 -0.93 -22.80
CA LEU A 12 -2.57 -2.39 -22.65
C LEU A 12 -3.63 -2.97 -23.59
N GLY A 13 -4.82 -2.38 -23.64
CA GLY A 13 -5.88 -2.77 -24.58
C GLY A 13 -5.44 -2.90 -26.03
N GLU A 14 -4.70 -1.90 -26.51
CA GLU A 14 -4.13 -1.89 -27.86
C GLU A 14 -3.10 -3.02 -28.08
N GLN A 15 -2.34 -3.38 -27.04
CA GLN A 15 -1.29 -4.38 -27.13
C GLN A 15 -1.79 -5.83 -26.96
N ILE A 16 -2.81 -6.06 -26.11
CA ILE A 16 -3.18 -7.42 -25.67
C ILE A 16 -4.62 -7.83 -26.01
N VAL A 17 -5.55 -6.90 -26.29
CA VAL A 17 -6.98 -7.24 -26.51
C VAL A 17 -7.55 -6.54 -27.76
N GLY A 18 -6.71 -6.18 -28.72
CA GLY A 18 -7.18 -5.66 -30.02
C GLY A 18 -7.86 -4.29 -29.96
N GLY A 19 -7.56 -3.48 -28.94
CA GLY A 19 -8.02 -2.08 -28.83
C GLY A 19 -9.08 -1.81 -27.77
N GLU A 20 -9.62 -2.83 -27.09
CA GLU A 20 -10.52 -2.64 -25.95
C GLU A 20 -9.75 -2.29 -24.67
N GLN A 21 -10.25 -1.32 -23.89
CA GLN A 21 -9.61 -0.93 -22.64
C GLN A 21 -9.55 -2.08 -21.62
N VAL A 22 -8.36 -2.28 -21.04
CA VAL A 22 -8.14 -3.30 -20.01
C VAL A 22 -8.08 -2.62 -18.65
N TRP A 23 -9.00 -2.96 -17.75
CA TRP A 23 -9.07 -2.34 -16.44
C TRP A 23 -8.34 -3.18 -15.39
N PRO A 24 -7.71 -2.54 -14.38
CA PRO A 24 -7.26 -3.26 -13.19
C PRO A 24 -8.43 -3.99 -12.55
N VAL A 25 -8.22 -5.22 -12.09
CA VAL A 25 -9.25 -6.01 -11.39
C VAL A 25 -9.07 -5.99 -9.87
N ALA A 26 -7.93 -5.52 -9.40
CA ALA A 26 -7.61 -5.34 -7.99
C ALA A 26 -6.51 -4.28 -7.84
N ILE A 27 -6.42 -3.67 -6.67
CA ILE A 27 -5.30 -2.81 -6.26
C ILE A 27 -4.53 -3.51 -5.15
N HIS A 28 -3.24 -3.77 -5.37
CA HIS A 28 -2.36 -4.36 -4.37
C HIS A 28 -1.43 -3.29 -3.79
N GLY A 29 -1.68 -2.88 -2.54
CA GLY A 29 -0.79 -1.99 -1.79
C GLY A 29 0.32 -2.77 -1.10
N HIS A 30 1.56 -2.32 -1.26
CA HIS A 30 2.73 -2.83 -0.54
C HIS A 30 3.29 -1.74 0.36
N TYR A 31 3.69 -2.11 1.58
CA TYR A 31 4.19 -1.19 2.62
C TYR A 31 3.09 -0.32 3.25
N ALA A 32 3.39 0.11 4.47
CA ALA A 32 2.58 0.94 5.35
C ALA A 32 1.95 2.17 4.69
N ASP A 33 2.81 2.93 4.03
CA ASP A 33 2.57 4.24 3.45
C ASP A 33 1.70 4.15 2.18
N ALA A 34 1.69 2.99 1.52
CA ALA A 34 0.81 2.73 0.40
C ALA A 34 -0.63 2.40 0.81
N GLY A 35 -0.91 2.12 2.09
CA GLY A 35 -2.24 1.70 2.55
C GLY A 35 -3.34 2.69 2.20
N ASP A 36 -3.16 3.96 2.56
CA ASP A 36 -4.14 5.03 2.29
C ASP A 36 -4.30 5.29 0.78
N SER A 37 -3.19 5.34 0.05
CA SER A 37 -3.20 5.51 -1.40
C SER A 37 -3.90 4.35 -2.13
N ALA A 38 -3.66 3.10 -1.69
CA ALA A 38 -4.28 1.91 -2.25
C ALA A 38 -5.79 1.88 -1.96
N ALA A 39 -6.21 2.27 -0.76
CA ALA A 39 -7.62 2.37 -0.38
C ALA A 39 -8.36 3.41 -1.23
N LEU A 40 -7.77 4.60 -1.41
CA LEU A 40 -8.33 5.66 -2.26
C LEU A 40 -8.45 5.22 -3.72
N LEU A 41 -7.44 4.56 -4.28
CA LEU A 41 -7.47 4.07 -5.67
C LEU A 41 -8.45 2.92 -5.85
N SER A 42 -8.53 1.98 -4.91
CA SER A 42 -9.50 0.89 -4.91
C SER A 42 -10.93 1.43 -4.89
N GLY A 43 -11.21 2.41 -4.02
CA GLY A 43 -12.51 3.08 -3.97
C GLY A 43 -12.84 3.85 -5.25
N ALA A 44 -11.87 4.58 -5.80
CA ALA A 44 -12.08 5.36 -7.02
C ALA A 44 -12.32 4.47 -8.26
N LEU A 45 -11.70 3.30 -8.33
CA LEU A 45 -11.85 2.35 -9.43
C LEU A 45 -12.93 1.29 -9.18
N ASN A 46 -13.48 1.24 -7.96
CA ASN A 46 -14.47 0.26 -7.52
C ASN A 46 -14.00 -1.20 -7.73
N VAL A 47 -12.75 -1.50 -7.36
CA VAL A 47 -12.16 -2.84 -7.44
C VAL A 47 -11.59 -3.27 -6.10
N PRO A 48 -11.55 -4.57 -5.78
CA PRO A 48 -11.00 -5.06 -4.51
C PRO A 48 -9.60 -4.55 -4.19
N MET A 49 -9.35 -4.25 -2.92
CA MET A 49 -8.01 -3.95 -2.39
C MET A 49 -7.40 -5.21 -1.76
N VAL A 50 -6.14 -5.47 -2.09
CA VAL A 50 -5.26 -6.39 -1.39
C VAL A 50 -4.16 -5.57 -0.73
N PHE A 51 -3.83 -5.87 0.52
CA PHE A 51 -2.78 -5.15 1.22
C PHE A 51 -1.76 -6.13 1.79
N THR A 52 -0.48 -5.85 1.55
CA THR A 52 0.63 -6.59 2.15
C THR A 52 1.52 -5.62 2.90
N GLY A 53 1.42 -5.66 4.23
CA GLY A 53 2.35 -4.96 5.12
C GLY A 53 3.74 -5.59 5.02
N HIS A 54 4.75 -4.77 4.77
CA HIS A 54 6.15 -5.18 4.86
C HIS A 54 6.72 -4.67 6.18
N SER A 55 6.99 -5.60 7.11
CA SER A 55 7.30 -5.36 8.53
C SER A 55 6.24 -4.48 9.19
N LEU A 56 5.17 -5.12 9.66
CA LEU A 56 4.11 -4.48 10.43
C LEU A 56 4.68 -3.76 11.66
N GLY A 57 3.99 -2.72 12.11
CA GLY A 57 4.42 -1.88 13.22
C GLY A 57 4.81 -2.69 14.47
N ARG A 58 4.07 -3.76 14.81
CA ARG A 58 4.39 -4.63 15.97
C ARG A 58 5.64 -5.46 15.74
N ASP A 59 5.78 -6.12 14.59
CA ASP A 59 6.96 -6.92 14.26
C ASP A 59 8.23 -6.05 14.26
N LYS A 60 8.11 -4.83 13.71
CA LYS A 60 9.21 -3.87 13.69
C LYS A 60 9.57 -3.39 15.09
N LEU A 61 8.58 -3.11 15.93
CA LEU A 61 8.78 -2.74 17.33
C LEU A 61 9.50 -3.86 18.09
N GLU A 62 9.03 -5.11 17.96
CA GLU A 62 9.64 -6.27 18.61
C GLU A 62 11.10 -6.45 18.18
N GLN A 63 11.38 -6.34 16.88
CA GLN A 63 12.75 -6.43 16.36
C GLN A 63 13.66 -5.33 16.90
N LEU A 64 13.18 -4.08 16.96
CA LEU A 64 13.97 -2.94 17.45
C LEU A 64 14.19 -3.01 18.97
N MET A 65 13.21 -3.50 19.73
CA MET A 65 13.37 -3.75 21.17
C MET A 65 14.40 -4.86 21.43
N LYS A 66 14.42 -5.93 20.62
CA LYS A 66 15.46 -6.99 20.70
C LYS A 66 16.88 -6.46 20.42
N GLN A 67 17.01 -5.34 19.71
CA GLN A 67 18.29 -4.66 19.48
C GLN A 67 18.71 -3.74 20.64
N GLY A 68 17.97 -3.72 21.75
CA GLY A 68 18.28 -2.92 22.94
C GLY A 68 17.88 -1.45 22.83
N ARG A 69 17.11 -1.06 21.80
CA ARG A 69 16.63 0.33 21.70
C ARG A 69 15.41 0.54 22.61
N PRO A 70 15.39 1.60 23.43
CA PRO A 70 14.24 1.92 24.26
C PRO A 70 13.01 2.30 23.40
N LYS A 71 11.82 1.92 23.87
CA LYS A 71 10.56 2.08 23.12
C LYS A 71 10.26 3.55 22.80
N GLU A 72 10.64 4.44 23.69
CA GLU A 72 10.47 5.90 23.55
C GLU A 72 11.29 6.43 22.37
N GLU A 73 12.53 5.98 22.24
CA GLU A 73 13.41 6.34 21.11
C GLU A 73 12.88 5.76 19.80
N ILE A 74 12.44 4.50 19.81
CA ILE A 74 11.82 3.85 18.65
C ILE A 74 10.59 4.65 18.19
N ASN A 75 9.71 5.03 19.11
CA ASN A 75 8.51 5.78 18.77
C ASN A 75 8.82 7.22 18.31
N ALA A 76 9.83 7.86 18.90
CA ALA A 76 10.27 9.18 18.48
C ALA A 76 10.75 9.19 17.01
N ASN A 77 11.58 8.19 16.65
CA ASN A 77 12.22 8.07 15.33
C ASN A 77 11.29 7.52 14.24
N TYR A 78 10.48 6.51 14.56
CA TYR A 78 9.69 5.77 13.56
C TYR A 78 8.19 6.02 13.62
N LYS A 79 7.71 6.81 14.60
CA LYS A 79 6.27 7.00 14.88
C LYS A 79 5.52 5.67 15.00
N ILE A 80 6.20 4.68 15.59
CA ILE A 80 5.80 3.27 15.53
C ILE A 80 4.41 3.01 16.10
N MET A 81 4.00 3.75 17.14
CA MET A 81 2.69 3.57 17.76
C MET A 81 1.55 4.00 16.82
N ARG A 82 1.70 5.15 16.15
CA ARG A 82 0.72 5.64 15.16
C ARG A 82 0.65 4.71 13.96
N ARG A 83 1.79 4.15 13.57
CA ARG A 83 1.90 3.21 12.47
C ARG A 83 1.19 1.89 12.77
N ILE A 84 1.37 1.34 13.98
CA ILE A 84 0.63 0.16 14.45
C ILE A 84 -0.88 0.40 14.36
N GLU A 85 -1.38 1.51 14.90
CA GLU A 85 -2.83 1.82 14.88
C GLU A 85 -3.40 1.93 13.45
N ALA A 86 -2.63 2.41 12.48
CA ALA A 86 -3.06 2.53 11.09
C ALA A 86 -2.98 1.21 10.31
N GLU A 87 -2.13 0.28 10.75
CA GLU A 87 -1.86 -1.00 10.07
C GLU A 87 -2.56 -2.20 10.72
N GLU A 88 -2.85 -2.15 12.03
CA GLU A 88 -3.20 -3.28 12.91
C GLU A 88 -4.19 -2.94 14.04
#